data_AF-A0A357XZS9-F1
#
_entry.id   AF-A0A357XZS9-F1
#
_cell.length_a   1.000
_cell.length_b   1.000
_cell.length_c   1.000
_cell.angle_alpha   90.00
_cell.angle_beta   90.00
_cell.angle_gamma   90.00
#
_symmetry.space_group_name_H-M   'P 1'
#
loop_
_entity.id
_entity.type
_entity.pdbx_description
1 polymer ?
#
loop_
_entity_poly.entity_id
_entity_poly.type
_entity_poly.pdbx_seq_one_letter_code
_entity_poly.pdbx_strand_id
1 'polypeptide(L)'
;MRNEFIYYCGIALLVCGCLTSVVQAQQTPDWVEVSADKTHFVKKTTGEPIRFWGANYDHDAKMRLMDDYWIDEWDAVVQDFDEMKDLGLNVVRIHLQVGRFMDSPTQPNAKALEQLSKLIRVTEERSLYLYVTGLACYKKTNIPA
;
A
#
# COMPACT_ATOMS: atom_id res chain seq x y z
N MET A 1 -20.73 43.45 63.83
CA MET A 1 -21.47 43.86 62.62
C MET A 1 -21.04 42.95 61.48
N ARG A 2 -22.01 42.30 60.84
CA ARG A 2 -21.86 41.39 59.70
C ARG A 2 -21.11 42.05 58.54
N ASN A 3 -20.24 41.31 57.85
CA ASN A 3 -20.37 41.12 56.41
C ASN A 3 -19.54 39.93 55.89
N GLU A 4 -20.27 38.99 55.30
CA GLU A 4 -19.85 37.88 54.43
C GLU A 4 -19.17 38.42 53.16
N PHE A 5 -18.23 37.67 52.55
CA PHE A 5 -18.24 37.36 51.11
C PHE A 5 -17.12 36.36 50.78
N ILE A 6 -17.55 35.15 50.42
CA ILE A 6 -16.77 34.04 49.85
C ILE A 6 -16.39 34.38 48.41
N TYR A 7 -15.14 34.19 48.01
CA TYR A 7 -14.79 33.85 46.61
C TYR A 7 -13.59 32.88 46.57
N TYR A 8 -13.91 31.61 46.31
CA TYR A 8 -13.01 30.64 45.67
C TYR A 8 -12.83 31.00 44.18
N CYS A 9 -11.77 30.47 43.56
CA CYS A 9 -11.44 30.34 42.12
C CYS A 9 -10.16 31.12 41.76
N GLY A 10 -9.12 30.55 41.18
CA GLY A 10 -8.80 29.20 40.74
C GLY A 10 -7.45 29.33 40.03
N ILE A 11 -6.49 28.46 40.35
CA ILE A 11 -5.18 28.47 39.70
C ILE A 11 -5.38 27.96 38.26
N ALA A 12 -5.33 28.87 37.29
CA ALA A 12 -5.26 28.51 35.87
C ALA A 12 -3.83 28.06 35.54
N LEU A 13 -3.58 26.76 35.62
CA LEU A 13 -2.36 26.14 35.08
C LEU A 13 -2.57 25.96 33.57
N LEU A 14 -2.05 26.93 32.81
CA LEU A 14 -2.04 26.92 31.36
C LEU A 14 -1.02 25.88 30.89
N VAL A 15 -1.45 24.62 30.73
CA VAL A 15 -0.64 23.57 30.11
C VAL A 15 -0.59 23.86 28.61
N CYS A 16 0.46 24.57 28.20
CA CYS A 16 0.83 24.70 26.79
C CYS A 16 1.36 23.34 26.31
N GLY A 17 0.44 22.44 25.97
CA GLY A 17 0.77 21.21 25.27
C GLY A 17 1.22 21.54 23.86
N CYS A 18 2.52 21.67 23.64
CA CYS A 18 3.10 21.58 22.31
C CYS A 18 2.71 20.22 21.74
N LEU A 19 1.69 20.19 20.87
CA LEU A 19 1.41 19.08 19.99
C LEU A 19 2.56 19.00 18.98
N THR A 20 3.68 18.43 19.40
CA THR A 20 4.67 17.94 18.43
C THR A 20 4.04 16.74 17.76
N SER A 21 3.44 16.96 16.58
CA SER A 21 3.15 15.88 15.66
C SER A 21 4.47 15.19 15.37
N VAL A 22 4.70 14.02 15.98
CA VAL A 22 5.76 13.13 15.54
C VAL A 22 5.37 12.76 14.12
N VAL A 23 6.07 13.33 13.14
CA VAL A 23 5.98 12.84 11.77
C VAL A 23 6.58 11.44 11.83
N GLN A 24 5.71 10.44 11.95
CA GLN A 24 6.10 9.05 11.79
C GLN A 24 6.62 8.96 10.36
N ALA A 25 7.93 8.80 10.19
CA ALA A 25 8.48 8.53 8.88
C ALA A 25 7.75 7.30 8.33
N GLN A 26 7.08 7.47 7.19
CA GLN A 26 6.37 6.37 6.53
C GLN A 26 7.43 5.31 6.19
N GLN A 27 7.43 4.22 6.95
CA GLN A 27 8.45 3.20 6.80
C GLN A 27 8.01 2.25 5.68
N THR A 28 8.91 2.01 4.73
CA THR A 28 8.78 0.87 3.81
C THR A 28 8.48 -0.38 4.63
N PRO A 29 7.57 -1.27 4.17
CA PRO A 29 7.26 -2.49 4.90
C PRO A 29 8.54 -3.28 5.21
N ASP A 30 8.63 -3.86 6.41
CA ASP A 30 9.74 -4.73 6.75
C ASP A 30 9.75 -5.96 5.83
N TRP A 31 10.92 -6.51 5.55
CA TRP A 31 11.03 -7.74 4.76
C TRP A 31 10.24 -8.88 5.43
N VAL A 32 9.60 -9.71 4.61
CA VAL A 32 8.85 -10.87 5.08
C VAL A 32 9.70 -12.13 4.96
N GLU A 33 9.80 -12.89 6.04
CA GLU A 33 10.41 -14.21 6.06
C GLU A 33 9.39 -15.27 6.49
N VAL A 34 9.68 -16.52 6.15
CA VAL A 34 8.96 -17.67 6.70
C VAL A 34 9.51 -17.95 8.09
N SER A 35 8.62 -18.21 9.06
CA SER A 35 9.01 -18.56 10.41
C SER A 35 9.92 -19.79 10.46
N ALA A 36 10.77 -19.91 11.49
CA ALA A 36 11.72 -21.02 11.61
C ALA A 36 11.06 -22.42 11.59
N ASP A 37 9.85 -22.52 12.13
CA ASP A 37 9.02 -23.73 12.15
C ASP A 37 8.18 -23.92 10.87
N LYS A 38 8.24 -22.98 9.92
CA LYS A 38 7.56 -22.98 8.62
C LYS A 38 6.03 -22.92 8.68
N THR A 39 5.46 -22.37 9.75
CA THR A 39 4.00 -22.32 9.94
C THR A 39 3.37 -20.97 9.59
N HIS A 40 4.14 -19.88 9.55
CA HIS A 40 3.63 -18.53 9.32
C HIS A 40 4.69 -17.59 8.73
N PHE A 41 4.29 -16.35 8.47
CA PHE A 41 5.18 -15.27 8.04
C PHE A 41 5.55 -14.36 9.20
N VAL A 42 6.78 -13.86 9.21
CA VAL A 42 7.30 -12.95 10.22
C VAL A 42 7.98 -11.76 9.59
N LYS A 43 7.98 -10.63 10.31
CA LYS A 43 8.82 -9.48 10.03
C LYS A 43 10.28 -9.87 10.25
N LYS A 44 11.14 -9.67 9.25
CA LYS A 44 12.56 -10.03 9.32
C LYS A 44 13.28 -9.35 10.48
N THR A 45 12.98 -8.08 10.74
CA THR A 45 13.72 -7.28 11.72
C THR A 45 13.33 -7.62 13.16
N THR A 46 12.06 -7.97 13.41
CA THR A 46 11.54 -8.16 14.78
C THR A 46 11.19 -9.61 15.12
N GLY A 47 11.01 -10.47 14.11
CA GLY A 47 10.45 -11.81 14.29
C GLY A 47 8.96 -11.83 14.62
N GLU A 48 8.27 -10.68 14.62
CA GLU A 48 6.84 -10.62 14.90
C GLU A 48 6.02 -11.24 13.76
N PRO A 49 4.95 -12.01 14.07
CA PRO A 49 4.06 -12.55 13.05
C PRO A 49 3.39 -11.48 12.19
N ILE A 50 3.28 -11.74 10.89
CA ILE A 50 2.51 -10.93 9.93
C ILE A 50 1.24 -11.69 9.55
N ARG A 51 0.09 -11.03 9.68
CA ARG A 51 -1.18 -11.51 9.13
C ARG A 51 -1.51 -10.70 7.89
N PHE A 52 -1.51 -11.35 6.73
CA PHE A 52 -1.88 -10.71 5.47
C PHE A 52 -3.41 -10.57 5.35
N TRP A 53 -3.86 -9.34 5.14
CA TRP A 53 -5.23 -8.99 4.84
C TRP A 53 -5.21 -8.01 3.67
N GLY A 54 -5.86 -8.40 2.56
CA GLY A 54 -5.60 -7.75 1.29
C GLY A 54 -6.65 -8.01 0.23
N ALA A 55 -6.44 -7.37 -0.92
CA ALA A 55 -7.28 -7.47 -2.09
C ALA A 55 -6.47 -7.86 -3.33
N ASN A 56 -7.16 -8.39 -4.34
CA ASN A 56 -6.64 -8.44 -5.69
C ASN A 56 -6.96 -7.09 -6.35
N TYR A 57 -5.98 -6.50 -7.02
CA TYR A 57 -6.16 -5.32 -7.84
C TYR A 57 -6.00 -5.73 -9.30
N ASP A 58 -7.10 -6.15 -9.90
CA ASP A 58 -7.15 -6.70 -11.25
C ASP A 58 -7.99 -5.83 -12.20
N HIS A 59 -9.29 -5.66 -11.91
CA HIS A 59 -10.25 -4.97 -12.74
C HIS A 59 -10.75 -3.69 -12.08
N ASP A 60 -10.94 -2.65 -12.88
CA ASP A 60 -11.71 -1.48 -12.47
C ASP A 60 -13.22 -1.72 -12.57
N ALA A 61 -14.02 -0.73 -12.16
CA ALA A 61 -15.48 -0.78 -12.26
C ALA A 61 -16.02 -0.93 -13.70
N LYS A 62 -15.18 -0.71 -14.72
CA LYS A 62 -15.51 -0.87 -16.14
C LYS A 62 -15.01 -2.22 -16.70
N MET A 63 -14.54 -3.12 -15.84
CA MET A 63 -13.99 -4.43 -16.21
C MET A 63 -12.76 -4.33 -17.12
N ARG A 64 -11.96 -3.26 -17.00
CA ARG A 64 -10.64 -3.15 -17.63
C ARG A 64 -9.59 -3.70 -16.70
N LEU A 65 -8.58 -4.39 -17.23
CA LEU A 65 -7.43 -4.81 -16.42
C LEU A 65 -6.61 -3.58 -16.06
N MET A 66 -5.96 -3.57 -14.90
CA MET A 66 -5.02 -2.50 -14.47
C MET A 66 -4.07 -2.10 -15.60
N ASP A 67 -3.43 -3.08 -16.25
CA ASP A 67 -2.45 -2.87 -17.32
C ASP A 67 -3.01 -2.13 -18.56
N ASP A 68 -4.34 -2.08 -18.72
CA ASP A 68 -4.99 -1.38 -19.83
C ASP A 68 -5.09 0.13 -19.61
N TYR A 69 -5.02 0.63 -18.36
CA TYR A 69 -5.26 2.04 -18.06
C TYR A 69 -4.21 2.69 -17.14
N TRP A 70 -3.42 1.90 -16.40
CA TRP A 70 -2.46 2.41 -15.41
C TRP A 70 -1.40 3.40 -15.92
N ILE A 71 -1.18 3.49 -17.23
CA ILE A 71 -0.29 4.50 -17.81
C ILE A 71 -1.01 5.83 -17.99
N ASP A 72 -2.21 5.79 -18.59
CA ASP A 72 -2.95 6.99 -19.01
C ASP A 72 -3.81 7.55 -17.87
N GLU A 73 -4.24 6.70 -16.94
CA GLU A 73 -5.10 7.02 -15.79
C GLU A 73 -4.37 6.72 -14.47
N TRP A 74 -3.12 7.20 -14.36
CA TRP A 74 -2.25 6.91 -13.21
C TRP A 74 -2.82 7.39 -11.88
N ASP A 75 -3.43 8.57 -11.85
CA ASP A 75 -3.97 9.15 -10.61
C ASP A 75 -5.09 8.27 -10.03
N ALA A 76 -5.87 7.60 -10.87
CA ALA A 76 -6.88 6.63 -10.43
C ALA A 76 -6.23 5.43 -9.73
N VAL A 77 -5.13 4.91 -10.27
CA VAL A 77 -4.36 3.83 -9.63
C VAL A 77 -3.83 4.27 -8.27
N VAL A 78 -3.26 5.48 -8.18
CA VAL A 78 -2.75 6.01 -6.90
C VAL A 78 -3.88 6.12 -5.88
N GLN A 79 -5.03 6.66 -6.28
CA GLN A 79 -6.21 6.77 -5.42
C GLN A 79 -6.72 5.41 -4.95
N ASP A 80 -6.78 4.40 -5.83
CA ASP A 80 -7.21 3.05 -5.45
C ASP A 80 -6.30 2.46 -4.35
N PHE A 81 -5.00 2.73 -4.39
CA PHE A 81 -4.06 2.31 -3.34
C PHE A 81 -4.22 3.09 -2.03
N ASP A 82 -4.61 4.37 -2.10
CA ASP A 82 -4.99 5.14 -0.91
C ASP A 82 -6.26 4.56 -0.27
N GLU A 83 -7.28 4.27 -1.07
CA GLU A 83 -8.52 3.65 -0.58
C GLU A 83 -8.27 2.26 0.03
N MET A 84 -7.45 1.43 -0.62
CA MET A 84 -7.02 0.13 -0.08
C MET A 84 -6.30 0.29 1.26
N LYS A 85 -5.48 1.33 1.42
CA LYS A 85 -4.81 1.62 2.70
C LYS A 85 -5.82 2.05 3.76
N ASP A 86 -6.76 2.92 3.43
CA ASP A 86 -7.80 3.42 4.34
C ASP A 86 -8.75 2.30 4.80
N LEU A 87 -8.97 1.28 3.98
CA LEU A 87 -9.70 0.06 4.33
C LEU A 87 -8.91 -0.86 5.29
N GLY A 88 -7.67 -0.51 5.64
CA GLY A 88 -6.82 -1.28 6.54
C GLY A 88 -6.15 -2.49 5.89
N LEU A 89 -6.07 -2.54 4.55
CA LEU A 89 -5.29 -3.58 3.88
C LEU A 89 -3.80 -3.40 4.17
N ASN A 90 -3.08 -4.52 4.20
CA ASN A 90 -1.62 -4.53 4.30
C ASN A 90 -0.93 -5.24 3.15
N VAL A 91 -1.68 -5.88 2.25
CA VAL A 91 -1.15 -6.48 1.02
C VAL A 91 -2.10 -6.25 -0.15
N VAL A 92 -1.54 -5.99 -1.32
CA VAL A 92 -2.28 -5.91 -2.59
C VAL A 92 -1.65 -6.89 -3.57
N ARG A 93 -2.47 -7.73 -4.20
CA ARG A 93 -2.01 -8.66 -5.26
C ARG A 93 -2.31 -8.08 -6.63
N ILE A 94 -1.29 -8.04 -7.49
CA ILE A 94 -1.43 -7.68 -8.91
C ILE A 94 -1.07 -8.86 -9.81
N HIS A 95 -1.66 -8.88 -11.01
CA HIS A 95 -1.46 -9.93 -12.00
C HIS A 95 -0.88 -9.36 -13.28
N LEU A 96 0.44 -9.46 -13.43
CA LEU A 96 1.09 -8.99 -14.66
C LEU A 96 0.65 -9.86 -15.83
N GLN A 97 0.21 -9.24 -16.91
CA GLN A 97 -0.09 -9.94 -18.16
C GLN A 97 1.20 -10.08 -18.98
N VAL A 98 1.66 -11.30 -19.27
CA VAL A 98 2.95 -11.50 -19.96
C VAL A 98 3.04 -10.74 -21.28
N GLY A 99 1.96 -10.69 -22.07
CA GLY A 99 1.92 -9.96 -23.34
C GLY A 99 1.84 -8.44 -23.21
N ARG A 100 1.76 -7.89 -21.98
CA ARG A 100 1.93 -6.45 -21.70
C ARG A 100 3.35 -6.13 -21.23
N PHE A 101 4.08 -7.12 -20.73
CA PHE A 101 5.41 -6.96 -20.15
C PHE A 101 6.53 -7.50 -21.05
N MET A 102 6.21 -8.15 -22.16
CA MET A 102 7.16 -8.71 -23.11
C MET A 102 6.84 -8.20 -24.52
N ASP A 103 7.82 -7.56 -25.18
CA ASP A 103 7.74 -7.17 -26.59
C ASP A 103 8.00 -8.37 -27.52
N SER A 104 8.75 -9.35 -27.03
CA SER A 104 9.01 -10.65 -27.68
C SER A 104 9.33 -11.71 -26.62
N PRO A 105 9.46 -13.01 -26.95
CA PRO A 105 9.76 -14.05 -25.97
C PRO A 105 11.01 -13.83 -25.11
N THR A 106 11.96 -13.00 -25.59
CA THR A 106 13.23 -12.72 -24.89
C THR A 106 13.47 -11.23 -24.63
N GLN A 107 12.51 -10.36 -24.95
CA GLN A 107 12.65 -8.91 -24.79
C GLN A 107 11.55 -8.36 -23.89
N PRO A 108 11.88 -7.91 -22.66
CA PRO A 108 10.93 -7.22 -21.79
C PRO A 108 10.56 -5.85 -22.34
N ASN A 109 9.31 -5.43 -22.10
CA ASN A 109 8.83 -4.10 -22.40
C ASN A 109 9.33 -3.11 -21.33
N ALA A 110 10.25 -2.23 -21.72
CA ALA A 110 10.89 -1.28 -20.79
C ALA A 110 9.88 -0.31 -20.14
N LYS A 111 8.87 0.16 -20.89
CA LYS A 111 7.85 1.08 -20.39
C LYS A 111 6.97 0.43 -19.32
N ALA A 112 6.59 -0.83 -19.52
CA ALA A 112 5.83 -1.60 -18.53
C ALA A 112 6.63 -1.83 -17.24
N LEU A 113 7.93 -2.12 -17.34
CA LEU A 113 8.81 -2.27 -16.18
C LEU A 113 9.04 -0.95 -15.43
N GLU A 114 9.14 0.16 -16.14
CA GLU A 114 9.21 1.50 -15.53
C GLU A 114 7.91 1.82 -14.78
N GLN A 115 6.77 1.51 -15.39
CA GLN A 115 5.47 1.72 -14.77
C GLN A 115 5.27 0.83 -13.53
N LEU A 116 5.73 -0.44 -13.57
CA LEU A 116 5.76 -1.31 -12.39
C LEU A 116 6.65 -0.74 -11.28
N SER A 117 7.79 -0.13 -11.63
CA SER A 117 8.66 0.52 -10.65
C SER A 117 7.96 1.70 -9.96
N LYS A 118 7.14 2.47 -10.69
CA LYS A 118 6.31 3.53 -10.10
C LYS A 118 5.26 2.96 -9.14
N LEU A 119 4.63 1.84 -9.49
CA LEU A 119 3.65 1.17 -8.64
C LEU A 119 4.27 0.64 -7.35
N ILE A 120 5.47 0.07 -7.42
CA ILE A 120 6.22 -0.36 -6.24
C ILE A 120 6.41 0.82 -5.27
N ARG A 121 6.82 2.00 -5.76
CA ARG A 121 6.97 3.20 -4.92
C ARG A 121 5.66 3.62 -4.27
N VAL A 122 4.55 3.61 -5.03
CA VAL A 122 3.20 3.88 -4.48
C VAL A 122 2.89 2.94 -3.31
N THR A 123 3.22 1.64 -3.44
CA THR A 123 3.01 0.67 -2.36
C THR A 123 3.92 0.88 -1.16
N GLU A 124 5.20 1.20 -1.38
CA GLU A 124 6.18 1.51 -0.35
C GLU A 124 5.75 2.73 0.47
N GLU A 125 5.35 3.82 -0.20
CA GLU A 125 4.84 5.05 0.38
C GLU A 125 3.53 4.86 1.16
N ARG A 126 2.83 3.74 1.00
CA ARG A 126 1.61 3.40 1.75
C ARG A 126 1.85 2.31 2.80
N SER A 127 3.09 1.85 2.92
CA SER A 127 3.46 0.68 3.73
C SER A 127 2.56 -0.52 3.41
N LEU A 128 2.33 -0.78 2.12
CA LEU A 128 1.60 -1.94 1.61
C LEU A 128 2.58 -2.96 1.04
N TYR A 129 2.39 -4.24 1.36
CA TYR A 129 3.07 -5.32 0.66
C TYR A 129 2.48 -5.49 -0.74
N LEU A 130 3.34 -5.67 -1.74
CA LEU A 130 2.91 -5.96 -3.11
C LEU A 130 3.17 -7.43 -3.44
N TYR A 131 2.11 -8.19 -3.70
CA TYR A 131 2.20 -9.56 -4.21
C TYR A 131 2.09 -9.56 -5.74
N VAL A 132 3.24 -9.67 -6.41
CA VAL A 132 3.32 -9.71 -7.87
C VAL A 132 3.17 -11.15 -8.35
N THR A 133 2.10 -11.45 -9.08
CA THR A 133 1.94 -12.75 -9.77
C THR A 133 2.22 -12.58 -11.26
N GLY A 134 3.14 -13.38 -11.80
CA GLY A 134 3.29 -13.55 -13.25
C GLY A 134 2.29 -14.57 -13.76
N LEU A 135 1.19 -14.11 -14.36
CA LEU A 135 0.26 -14.97 -15.10
C LEU A 135 0.59 -14.92 -16.60
N ALA A 136 -0.02 -15.81 -17.39
CA ALA A 136 0.04 -15.74 -18.85
C ALA A 136 -0.74 -14.50 -19.34
N CYS A 137 -1.95 -14.68 -19.88
CA CYS A 137 -2.84 -13.58 -20.25
C CYS A 137 -4.30 -13.96 -19.99
N TYR A 138 -5.08 -13.05 -19.44
CA TYR A 138 -6.54 -13.17 -19.38
C TYR A 138 -7.18 -12.94 -20.75
N LYS A 139 -6.64 -12.00 -21.53
CA LYS A 139 -7.13 -11.68 -22.86
C LYS A 139 -6.40 -12.52 -23.89
N LYS A 140 -7.16 -13.32 -24.66
CA LYS A 140 -6.63 -14.14 -25.76
C LYS A 140 -5.83 -13.29 -26.78
N THR A 141 -6.26 -12.07 -27.03
CA THR A 141 -5.57 -11.12 -27.94
C THR A 141 -4.19 -10.69 -27.46
N ASN A 142 -3.90 -10.85 -26.18
CA ASN A 142 -2.62 -10.46 -25.58
C ASN A 142 -1.68 -11.67 -25.44
N ILE A 143 -2.07 -12.87 -25.87
CA ILE A 143 -1.16 -14.03 -25.85
C ILE A 143 -0.09 -13.80 -26.93
N PRO A 144 1.21 -13.77 -26.58
CA PRO A 144 2.29 -13.70 -27.57
C PRO A 144 2.20 -14.88 -28.57
N ALA A 145 2.53 -14.62 -29.84
CA ALA A 145 2.51 -15.62 -30.90
C ALA A 145 3.56 -16.72 -30.70
#